data_AF-A0A8H7MI97-F1
#
_entry.id   AF-A0A8H7MI97-F1
#
_cell.length_a   1.000
_cell.length_b   1.000
_cell.length_c   1.000
_cell.angle_alpha   90.00
_cell.angle_beta   90.00
_cell.angle_gamma   90.00
#
_symmetry.space_group_name_H-M   'P 1'
#
loop_
_entity.id
_entity.type
_entity.pdbx_description
1 polymer ?
#
loop_
_entity_poly.entity_id
_entity_poly.type
_entity_poly.pdbx_seq_one_letter_code
_entity_poly.pdbx_strand_id
1 'polypeptide(L)'
;MRSTTLTSLLAALTLTTAQQINIDAAQDVPVPDLSIDPLATPPAVTYDAASATSSIAAAAAAGETPTIAKRQDNSTCTARTKGAGPVPSTDTAPAFLTYAPFTDFAKNATTPTNYTQAFSNLHASTTAKMYLGLAELSAFDTANCSAQCDAQTGCTSINIFFERSPTQNVASACPNPPSSTLIKCVFWGDAVTTANTVNSGFTDQSFVVAIAGSNGYNKGQAAQDAKKSGSARVEITALGLGMVGLIMAVIL
;
A
#
# COMPACT_ATOMS: atom_id res chain seq x y z
N MET A 1 -47.51 1.89 -40.30
CA MET A 1 -47.64 1.27 -38.96
C MET A 1 -47.45 -0.23 -39.16
N ARG A 2 -46.54 -1.00 -38.57
CA ARG A 2 -45.43 -0.84 -37.62
C ARG A 2 -44.46 -1.98 -38.01
N SER A 3 -43.21 -1.67 -38.38
CA SER A 3 -42.18 -2.69 -38.60
C SER A 3 -40.92 -2.22 -37.88
N THR A 4 -40.80 -2.63 -36.61
CA THR A 4 -39.67 -2.29 -35.74
C THR A 4 -39.43 -3.44 -34.76
N THR A 5 -38.85 -4.55 -35.21
CA THR A 5 -38.25 -5.57 -34.33
C THR A 5 -37.21 -6.39 -35.10
N LEU A 6 -36.08 -5.82 -35.52
CA LEU A 6 -34.97 -6.65 -36.05
C LEU A 6 -33.57 -6.00 -36.05
N THR A 7 -33.26 -5.11 -35.11
CA THR A 7 -31.92 -4.47 -35.04
C THR A 7 -31.21 -4.60 -33.68
N SER A 8 -31.68 -5.45 -32.77
CA SER A 8 -31.08 -5.61 -31.43
C SER A 8 -30.19 -6.85 -31.25
N LEU A 9 -29.97 -7.70 -32.26
CA LEU A 9 -29.11 -8.89 -32.11
C LEU A 9 -27.65 -8.73 -32.61
N LEU A 10 -27.30 -7.66 -33.34
CA LEU A 10 -25.93 -7.49 -33.87
C LEU A 10 -24.98 -6.71 -32.95
N ALA A 11 -25.47 -6.05 -31.90
CA ALA A 11 -24.63 -5.35 -30.92
C ALA A 11 -24.16 -6.25 -29.75
N ALA A 12 -24.72 -7.47 -29.64
CA ALA A 12 -24.34 -8.43 -28.60
C ALA A 12 -23.20 -9.38 -29.01
N LEU A 13 -22.83 -9.41 -30.29
CA LEU A 13 -21.76 -10.29 -30.81
C LEU A 13 -20.36 -9.64 -30.84
N THR A 14 -20.24 -8.34 -30.54
CA THR A 14 -18.93 -7.66 -30.56
C THR A 14 -18.33 -7.42 -29.17
N LEU A 15 -19.02 -7.82 -28.08
CA LEU A 15 -18.50 -7.70 -26.71
C LEU A 15 -17.84 -8.99 -26.18
N THR A 16 -17.91 -10.11 -26.89
CA THR A 16 -17.38 -11.40 -26.43
C THR A 16 -15.89 -11.59 -26.69
N THR A 17 -15.22 -10.69 -27.40
CA THR A 17 -13.77 -10.80 -27.70
C THR A 17 -12.88 -9.98 -26.76
N ALA A 18 -13.44 -9.06 -25.96
CA ALA A 18 -12.66 -8.25 -25.01
C ALA A 18 -12.38 -8.95 -23.67
N GLN A 19 -12.99 -10.12 -23.42
CA GLN A 19 -12.80 -10.93 -22.21
C GLN A 19 -12.15 -12.29 -22.47
N GLN A 20 -11.69 -12.58 -23.70
CA GLN A 20 -10.91 -13.79 -23.92
C GLN A 20 -9.50 -13.61 -23.35
N ILE A 21 -9.28 -14.24 -22.19
CA ILE A 21 -7.93 -14.51 -21.69
C ILE A 21 -7.25 -15.36 -22.77
N ASN A 22 -6.19 -14.83 -23.38
CA ASN A 22 -5.36 -15.59 -24.31
C ASN A 22 -4.59 -16.65 -23.52
N ILE A 23 -5.19 -17.84 -23.38
CA ILE A 23 -4.61 -18.98 -22.65
C ILE A 23 -3.32 -19.45 -23.32
N ASP A 24 -3.21 -19.31 -24.64
CA ASP A 24 -2.04 -19.71 -25.41
C ASP A 24 -0.83 -18.82 -25.07
N ALA A 25 -1.03 -17.52 -24.87
CA ALA A 25 0.00 -16.61 -24.37
C ALA A 25 0.42 -16.87 -22.91
N ALA A 26 -0.40 -17.57 -22.13
CA ALA A 26 -0.05 -18.00 -20.77
C ALA A 26 0.77 -19.32 -20.76
N GLN A 27 0.66 -20.14 -21.81
CA GLN A 27 1.43 -21.38 -21.93
C GLN A 27 2.84 -21.18 -22.49
N ASP A 28 3.08 -20.06 -23.18
CA ASP A 28 4.39 -19.71 -23.76
C ASP A 28 5.30 -18.93 -22.80
N VAL A 29 4.83 -18.66 -21.58
CA VAL A 29 5.68 -18.13 -20.51
C VAL A 29 6.56 -19.27 -19.99
N PRO A 30 7.91 -19.14 -20.00
CA PRO A 30 8.78 -20.12 -19.38
C PRO A 30 8.35 -20.30 -17.92
N VAL A 31 7.83 -21.49 -17.60
CA VAL A 31 7.50 -21.84 -16.24
C VAL A 31 8.80 -21.75 -15.45
N PRO A 32 8.89 -20.94 -14.38
CA PRO A 32 10.09 -20.94 -13.56
C PRO A 32 10.30 -22.37 -13.08
N ASP A 33 11.49 -22.91 -13.35
CA ASP A 33 11.92 -24.19 -12.78
C ASP A 33 12.07 -24.00 -11.27
N LEU A 34 10.96 -24.14 -10.56
CA LEU A 34 10.95 -24.34 -9.13
C LEU A 34 11.32 -25.81 -8.90
N SER A 35 12.61 -26.11 -9.08
CA SER A 35 13.21 -27.37 -8.64
C SER A 35 13.23 -27.38 -7.11
N ILE A 36 12.06 -27.62 -6.53
CA ILE A 36 11.92 -28.10 -5.16
C ILE A 36 11.99 -29.60 -5.30
N ASP A 37 13.19 -30.15 -5.13
CA ASP A 37 13.38 -31.59 -5.02
C ASP A 37 12.54 -32.09 -3.82
N PRO A 38 11.44 -32.83 -4.05
CA PRO A 38 10.58 -33.31 -2.97
C PRO A 38 11.27 -34.40 -2.13
N LEU A 39 12.46 -34.83 -2.53
CA LEU A 39 13.34 -35.77 -1.82
C LEU A 39 14.55 -35.07 -1.18
N ALA A 40 14.74 -33.76 -1.37
CA ALA A 40 15.79 -33.03 -0.68
C ALA A 40 15.50 -33.02 0.82
N THR A 41 16.42 -33.57 1.61
CA THR A 41 16.35 -33.47 3.07
C THR A 41 16.27 -31.99 3.47
N PRO A 42 15.23 -31.56 4.21
CA PRO A 42 15.14 -30.20 4.71
C PRO A 42 16.41 -29.83 5.46
N PRO A 43 16.89 -28.57 5.40
CA PRO A 43 17.93 -28.13 6.30
C PRO A 43 17.47 -28.44 7.73
N ALA A 44 18.25 -29.25 8.44
CA ALA A 44 17.94 -29.60 9.81
C ALA A 44 18.03 -28.32 10.65
N VAL A 45 16.86 -27.75 10.96
CA VAL A 45 16.77 -26.72 11.99
C VAL A 45 16.99 -27.47 13.30
N THR A 46 18.21 -27.41 13.82
CA THR A 46 18.55 -27.97 15.12
C THR A 46 17.83 -27.13 16.18
N TYR A 47 16.58 -27.48 16.45
CA TYR A 47 15.83 -26.97 17.59
C TYR A 47 16.36 -27.67 18.84
N ASP A 48 17.13 -26.94 19.64
CA ASP A 48 17.54 -27.40 20.96
C ASP A 48 16.35 -27.33 21.91
N ALA A 49 15.52 -28.39 21.86
CA ALA A 49 14.38 -28.55 22.74
C ALA A 49 14.78 -28.54 24.22
N ALA A 50 16.03 -28.92 24.55
CA ALA A 50 16.54 -28.94 25.91
C ALA A 50 16.86 -27.52 26.41
N SER A 51 17.41 -26.65 25.55
CA SER A 51 17.57 -25.21 25.85
C SER A 51 16.22 -24.51 26.04
N ALA A 52 15.24 -24.80 25.18
CA ALA A 52 13.90 -24.24 25.29
C ALA A 52 13.13 -24.73 26.53
N THR A 53 13.32 -25.99 26.94
CA THR A 53 12.68 -26.52 28.17
C THR A 53 13.39 -26.10 29.44
N SER A 54 14.73 -25.95 29.43
CA SER A 54 15.49 -25.49 30.60
C SER A 54 15.22 -24.02 30.93
N SER A 55 15.04 -23.16 29.93
CA SER A 55 14.65 -21.75 30.13
C SER A 55 13.24 -21.60 30.72
N ILE A 56 12.28 -22.43 30.29
CA ILE A 56 10.92 -22.45 30.86
C ILE A 56 10.90 -23.07 32.27
N ALA A 57 11.66 -24.15 32.49
CA ALA A 57 11.77 -24.78 33.79
C ALA A 57 12.45 -23.87 34.82
N ALA A 58 13.45 -23.08 34.40
CA ALA A 58 14.10 -22.08 35.24
C ALA A 58 13.14 -20.93 35.62
N ALA A 59 12.36 -20.41 34.67
CA ALA A 59 11.34 -19.38 34.94
C ALA A 59 10.23 -19.91 35.88
N ALA A 60 9.78 -21.16 35.68
CA ALA A 60 8.80 -21.81 36.54
C ALA A 60 9.34 -22.06 37.96
N ALA A 61 10.60 -22.49 38.09
CA ALA A 61 11.26 -22.67 39.38
C ALA A 61 11.54 -21.35 40.11
N ALA A 62 11.74 -20.26 39.37
CA ALA A 62 11.88 -18.90 39.91
C ALA A 62 10.53 -18.28 40.33
N GLY A 63 9.40 -18.98 40.14
CA GLY A 63 8.08 -18.47 40.47
C GLY A 63 7.61 -17.33 39.57
N GLU A 64 8.22 -17.17 38.39
CA GLU A 64 7.81 -16.18 37.41
C GLU A 64 6.46 -16.59 36.83
N THR A 65 5.40 -15.91 37.27
CA THR A 65 4.11 -16.02 36.59
C THR A 65 4.20 -15.22 35.29
N PRO A 66 3.99 -15.82 34.11
CA PRO A 66 3.83 -15.04 32.89
C PRO A 66 2.62 -14.15 33.10
N THR A 67 2.86 -12.86 33.27
CA THR A 67 1.79 -11.89 33.33
C THR A 67 1.18 -11.82 31.95
N ILE A 68 0.02 -12.45 31.77
CA ILE A 68 -0.85 -12.14 30.64
C ILE A 68 -1.40 -10.74 30.93
N ALA A 69 -0.63 -9.72 30.54
CA ALA A 69 -1.12 -8.36 30.54
C ALA A 69 -2.33 -8.32 29.61
N LYS A 70 -3.51 -8.01 30.15
CA LYS A 70 -4.68 -7.66 29.34
C LYS A 70 -4.21 -6.56 28.38
N ARG A 71 -4.57 -6.65 27.08
CA ARG A 71 -4.33 -5.53 26.14
C ARG A 71 -4.73 -4.24 26.85
N GLN A 72 -3.78 -3.32 26.92
CA GLN A 72 -3.89 -2.08 27.67
C GLN A 72 -5.24 -1.44 27.35
N ASP A 73 -6.00 -1.13 28.40
CA ASP A 73 -7.30 -0.51 28.24
C ASP A 73 -7.13 0.83 27.51
N ASN A 74 -7.66 0.91 26.29
CA ASN A 74 -7.67 2.14 25.48
C ASN A 74 -8.59 3.22 26.09
N SER A 75 -9.20 2.97 27.26
CA SER A 75 -9.95 3.96 28.04
C SER A 75 -9.07 4.99 28.75
N THR A 76 -7.74 4.80 28.79
CA THR A 76 -6.80 5.69 29.49
C THR A 76 -5.86 6.42 28.53
N CYS A 77 -5.41 7.62 28.93
CA CYS A 77 -4.46 8.47 28.20
C CYS A 77 -3.01 7.97 28.32
N THR A 78 -2.79 6.68 28.13
CA THR A 78 -1.48 6.05 28.25
C THR A 78 -0.54 6.58 27.16
N ALA A 79 0.68 6.94 27.54
CA ALA A 79 1.70 7.43 26.61
C ALA A 79 2.07 6.36 25.56
N ARG A 80 2.25 6.82 24.32
CA ARG A 80 2.72 6.02 23.19
C ARG A 80 4.15 6.41 22.86
N THR A 81 4.87 5.48 22.24
CA THR A 81 6.18 5.78 21.65
C THR A 81 6.05 6.90 20.63
N LYS A 82 6.94 7.89 20.71
CA LYS A 82 6.99 8.99 19.75
C LYS A 82 7.78 8.56 18.51
N GLY A 83 7.33 9.00 17.35
CA GLY A 83 8.08 8.89 16.12
C GLY A 83 9.19 9.92 16.02
N ALA A 84 10.09 9.69 15.07
CA ALA A 84 11.26 10.53 14.82
C ALA A 84 11.03 11.68 13.83
N GLY A 85 9.86 11.75 13.19
CA GLY A 85 9.57 12.77 12.19
C GLY A 85 9.37 14.16 12.82
N PRO A 86 9.59 15.25 12.05
CA PRO A 86 9.31 16.59 12.54
C PRO A 86 7.82 16.79 12.75
N VAL A 87 7.45 17.52 13.80
CA VAL A 87 6.06 17.83 14.14
C VAL A 87 5.78 19.30 13.78
N PRO A 88 4.75 19.60 12.97
CA PRO A 88 4.36 20.97 12.69
C PRO A 88 4.05 21.74 13.98
N SER A 89 4.44 23.02 14.07
CA SER A 89 4.14 23.86 15.24
C SER A 89 2.64 24.05 15.49
N THR A 90 1.86 24.10 14.40
CA THR A 90 0.40 24.04 14.45
C THR A 90 -0.03 22.57 14.41
N ASP A 91 -0.31 21.98 15.56
CA ASP A 91 -0.65 20.56 15.68
C ASP A 91 -2.11 20.26 15.29
N THR A 92 -2.39 20.30 13.99
CA THR A 92 -3.68 19.93 13.41
C THR A 92 -3.46 19.08 12.16
N ALA A 93 -4.43 18.24 11.79
CA ALA A 93 -4.33 17.45 10.56
C ALA A 93 -4.20 18.31 9.29
N PRO A 94 -4.94 19.43 9.10
CA PRO A 94 -4.73 20.30 7.95
C PRO A 94 -3.30 20.87 7.87
N ALA A 95 -2.76 21.36 9.00
CA ALA A 95 -1.39 21.87 9.05
C ALA A 95 -0.34 20.77 8.80
N PHE A 96 -0.62 19.54 9.25
CA PHE A 96 0.21 18.38 8.96
C PHE A 96 0.26 18.05 7.47
N LEU A 97 -0.89 18.05 6.78
CA LEU A 97 -0.98 17.77 5.35
C LEU A 97 -0.25 18.82 4.50
N THR A 98 -0.20 20.08 4.94
CA THR A 98 0.46 21.16 4.21
C THR A 98 1.87 21.50 4.74
N TYR A 99 2.45 20.66 5.60
CA TYR A 99 3.74 20.95 6.21
C TYR A 99 4.88 20.83 5.18
N ALA A 100 5.45 21.98 4.80
CA ALA A 100 6.43 22.08 3.71
C ALA A 100 7.62 21.11 3.84
N PRO A 101 8.22 20.88 5.04
CA PRO A 101 9.30 19.91 5.18
C PRO A 101 8.96 18.50 4.70
N PHE A 102 7.72 18.02 4.88
CA PHE A 102 7.32 16.70 4.36
C PHE A 102 7.34 16.65 2.83
N THR A 103 6.92 17.75 2.18
CA THR A 103 7.03 17.89 0.72
C THR A 103 8.49 17.90 0.27
N ASP A 104 9.36 18.60 0.99
CA ASP A 104 10.78 18.67 0.67
C ASP A 104 11.46 17.30 0.82
N PHE A 105 11.21 16.58 1.92
CA PHE A 105 11.72 15.22 2.09
C PHE A 105 11.23 14.29 0.96
N ALA A 106 9.93 14.30 0.67
CA ALA A 106 9.34 13.43 -0.33
C ALA A 106 9.87 13.70 -1.75
N LYS A 107 9.98 14.98 -2.14
CA LYS A 107 10.45 15.35 -3.49
C LYS A 107 11.96 15.20 -3.67
N ASN A 108 12.74 15.42 -2.61
CA ASN A 108 14.21 15.32 -2.67
C ASN A 108 14.72 13.90 -2.38
N ALA A 109 13.85 12.98 -1.99
CA ALA A 109 14.24 11.60 -1.71
C ALA A 109 14.74 10.88 -2.98
N THR A 110 15.97 10.39 -2.92
CA THR A 110 16.57 9.60 -3.99
C THR A 110 15.78 8.30 -4.22
N THR A 111 15.59 7.92 -5.48
CA THR A 111 15.02 6.59 -5.80
C THR A 111 16.02 5.50 -5.42
N PRO A 112 15.62 4.47 -4.66
CA PRO A 112 16.53 3.40 -4.31
C PRO A 112 17.06 2.62 -5.51
N THR A 113 18.27 2.09 -5.40
CA THR A 113 18.89 1.24 -6.42
C THR A 113 17.99 0.06 -6.77
N ASN A 114 17.78 -0.20 -8.07
CA ASN A 114 16.89 -1.25 -8.61
C ASN A 114 15.38 -1.03 -8.41
N TYR A 115 14.98 0.11 -7.85
CA TYR A 115 13.58 0.51 -7.75
C TYR A 115 13.26 1.60 -8.79
N THR A 116 11.97 1.73 -9.12
CA THR A 116 11.40 2.81 -9.91
C THR A 116 10.34 3.52 -9.06
N GLN A 117 10.41 4.86 -9.00
CA GLN A 117 9.38 5.65 -8.33
C GLN A 117 8.06 5.59 -9.11
N ALA A 118 6.98 5.21 -8.43
CA ALA A 118 5.62 5.19 -9.00
C ALA A 118 4.83 6.46 -8.70
N PHE A 119 5.05 7.05 -7.53
CA PHE A 119 4.46 8.31 -7.12
C PHE A 119 5.32 8.98 -6.06
N SER A 120 5.14 10.30 -5.92
CA SER A 120 5.83 11.11 -4.91
C SER A 120 4.88 12.12 -4.28
N ASN A 121 5.10 12.39 -3.00
CA ASN A 121 4.44 13.42 -2.21
C ASN A 121 2.90 13.37 -2.25
N LEU A 122 2.31 12.18 -2.10
CA LEU A 122 0.87 12.03 -1.92
C LEU A 122 0.45 12.20 -0.46
N HIS A 123 -0.84 12.49 -0.24
CA HIS A 123 -1.48 12.62 1.07
C HIS A 123 -2.22 11.34 1.50
N ALA A 124 -1.73 10.20 1.04
CA ALA A 124 -2.29 8.89 1.33
C ALA A 124 -1.20 7.82 1.29
N SER A 125 -1.42 6.70 1.99
CA SER A 125 -0.60 5.49 1.90
C SER A 125 -1.26 4.46 1.00
N THR A 126 -0.45 3.51 0.54
CA THR A 126 -0.89 2.43 -0.34
C THR A 126 -1.77 1.43 0.40
N THR A 127 -2.79 0.93 -0.28
CA THR A 127 -3.56 -0.26 0.08
C THR A 127 -3.45 -1.25 -1.09
N ALA A 128 -2.53 -2.20 -0.99
CA ALA A 128 -2.28 -3.20 -2.03
C ALA A 128 -2.50 -4.63 -1.50
N LYS A 129 -2.31 -5.64 -2.34
CA LYS A 129 -2.29 -7.03 -1.89
C LYS A 129 -0.94 -7.37 -1.26
N MET A 130 -0.88 -8.49 -0.53
CA MET A 130 0.36 -9.02 0.04
C MET A 130 1.08 -7.99 0.94
N TYR A 131 0.38 -7.49 1.96
CA TYR A 131 1.02 -6.70 3.02
C TYR A 131 2.04 -7.57 3.77
N LEU A 132 3.28 -7.14 3.84
CA LEU A 132 4.38 -7.90 4.46
C LEU A 132 4.81 -7.32 5.81
N GLY A 133 4.35 -6.13 6.15
CA GLY A 133 4.67 -5.47 7.41
C GLY A 133 5.03 -4.01 7.21
N LEU A 134 5.49 -3.40 8.30
CA LEU A 134 6.03 -2.05 8.30
C LEU A 134 7.21 -1.94 9.25
N ALA A 135 8.05 -0.94 9.00
CA ALA A 135 9.06 -0.44 9.93
C ALA A 135 8.83 1.04 10.21
N GLU A 136 9.08 1.45 11.44
CA GLU A 136 9.19 2.87 11.80
C GLU A 136 10.65 3.29 11.70
N LEU A 137 10.92 4.32 10.92
CA LEU A 137 12.26 4.81 10.62
C LEU A 137 12.60 6.05 11.46
N SER A 138 13.90 6.24 11.71
CA SER A 138 14.43 7.45 12.35
C SER A 138 14.53 8.65 11.41
N ALA A 139 14.53 8.41 10.09
CA ALA A 139 14.60 9.42 9.04
C ALA A 139 13.84 8.96 7.79
N PHE A 140 13.51 9.91 6.90
CA PHE A 140 12.89 9.61 5.60
C PHE A 140 13.94 9.05 4.64
N ASP A 141 14.35 7.81 4.86
CA ASP A 141 15.43 7.12 4.14
C ASP A 141 14.87 6.02 3.25
N THR A 142 14.77 6.32 1.96
CA THR A 142 14.27 5.39 0.94
C THR A 142 15.19 4.20 0.74
N ALA A 143 16.50 4.36 0.91
CA ALA A 143 17.49 3.29 0.73
C ALA A 143 17.45 2.29 1.88
N ASN A 144 17.36 2.76 3.13
CA ASN A 144 17.12 1.90 4.28
C ASN A 144 15.77 1.16 4.16
N CYS A 145 14.72 1.88 3.75
CA CYS A 145 13.39 1.30 3.54
C CYS A 145 13.43 0.16 2.49
N SER A 146 14.06 0.38 1.33
CA SER A 146 14.18 -0.65 0.31
C SER A 146 15.08 -1.81 0.73
N ALA A 147 16.16 -1.56 1.48
CA ALA A 147 17.03 -2.62 1.97
C ALA A 147 16.28 -3.60 2.91
N GLN A 148 15.38 -3.08 3.75
CA GLN A 148 14.52 -3.93 4.59
C GLN A 148 13.49 -4.71 3.77
N CYS A 149 12.98 -4.16 2.67
CA CYS A 149 12.17 -4.91 1.71
C CYS A 149 13.00 -6.01 1.01
N ASP A 150 14.23 -5.70 0.60
CA ASP A 150 15.12 -6.65 -0.08
C ASP A 150 15.50 -7.84 0.80
N ALA A 151 15.54 -7.66 2.11
CA ALA A 151 15.74 -8.74 3.08
C ALA A 151 14.50 -9.64 3.29
N GLN A 152 13.34 -9.24 2.78
CA GLN A 152 12.08 -9.99 2.93
C GLN A 152 11.73 -10.75 1.65
N THR A 153 11.54 -12.06 1.77
CA THR A 153 11.08 -12.90 0.66
C THR A 153 9.72 -12.42 0.18
N GLY A 154 9.59 -12.19 -1.12
CA GLY A 154 8.33 -11.78 -1.74
C GLY A 154 8.04 -10.27 -1.69
N CYS A 155 8.89 -9.45 -1.06
CA CYS A 155 8.72 -8.00 -1.09
C CYS A 155 9.18 -7.43 -2.45
N THR A 156 8.30 -6.72 -3.13
CA THR A 156 8.52 -6.17 -4.49
C THR A 156 8.31 -4.66 -4.56
N SER A 157 7.76 -4.06 -3.51
CA SER A 157 7.52 -2.62 -3.46
C SER A 157 7.49 -2.09 -2.03
N ILE A 158 7.71 -0.78 -1.93
CA ILE A 158 7.69 -0.04 -0.67
C ILE A 158 6.81 1.20 -0.79
N ASN A 159 6.17 1.58 0.31
CA ASN A 159 5.56 2.89 0.48
C ASN A 159 6.11 3.54 1.76
N ILE A 160 6.79 4.68 1.60
CA ILE A 160 7.36 5.46 2.70
C ILE A 160 6.60 6.78 2.85
N PHE A 161 6.19 7.12 4.07
CA PHE A 161 5.36 8.31 4.34
C PHE A 161 5.48 8.80 5.78
N PHE A 162 5.03 10.03 6.01
CA PHE A 162 4.82 10.59 7.35
C PHE A 162 3.38 10.36 7.80
N GLU A 163 3.19 9.91 9.04
CA GLU A 163 1.87 9.73 9.65
C GLU A 163 1.75 10.55 10.94
N ARG A 164 0.67 11.34 11.03
CA ARG A 164 0.27 12.02 12.26
C ARG A 164 -0.32 10.98 13.22
N SER A 165 0.40 10.69 14.30
CA SER A 165 -0.02 9.73 15.32
C SER A 165 -0.18 10.40 16.68
N PRO A 166 -1.08 9.93 17.54
CA PRO A 166 -1.25 10.53 18.86
C PRO A 166 -0.09 10.12 19.78
N THR A 167 0.36 11.03 20.65
CA THR A 167 1.39 10.74 21.68
C THR A 167 0.86 9.92 22.85
N GLN A 168 -0.46 9.75 22.93
CA GLN A 168 -1.17 8.97 23.93
C GLN A 168 -2.26 8.14 23.25
N ASN A 169 -2.75 7.11 23.91
CA ASN A 169 -3.99 6.46 23.50
C ASN A 169 -5.13 7.48 23.48
N VAL A 170 -5.94 7.45 22.42
CA VAL A 170 -7.10 8.32 22.30
C VAL A 170 -8.21 7.73 23.17
N ALA A 171 -8.66 8.52 24.14
CA ALA A 171 -9.66 8.11 25.12
C ALA A 171 -10.61 9.27 25.44
N SER A 172 -11.72 9.01 26.13
CA SER A 172 -12.68 10.07 26.48
C SER A 172 -12.08 11.22 27.29
N ALA A 173 -11.07 10.93 28.13
CA ALA A 173 -10.33 11.94 28.90
C ALA A 173 -9.28 12.72 28.09
N CYS A 174 -8.91 12.22 26.91
CA CYS A 174 -7.95 12.81 25.96
C CYS A 174 -8.40 12.50 24.53
N PRO A 175 -9.50 13.10 24.05
CA PRO A 175 -10.07 12.77 22.75
C PRO A 175 -9.24 13.31 21.58
N ASN A 176 -8.31 14.23 21.87
CA ASN A 176 -7.35 14.79 20.91
C ASN A 176 -6.02 15.10 21.60
N PRO A 177 -5.20 14.09 21.93
CA PRO A 177 -3.90 14.30 22.54
C PRO A 177 -2.94 14.98 21.55
N PRO A 178 -1.81 15.55 22.03
CA PRO A 178 -0.76 16.06 21.14
C PRO A 178 -0.27 14.99 20.17
N SER A 179 0.09 15.39 18.95
CA SER A 179 0.60 14.46 17.94
C SER A 179 2.12 14.28 17.97
N SER A 180 2.54 13.19 17.34
CA SER A 180 3.89 12.87 16.95
C SER A 180 3.87 12.45 15.47
N THR A 181 5.01 12.55 14.80
CA THR A 181 5.13 12.17 13.40
C THR A 181 5.90 10.86 13.31
N LEU A 182 5.22 9.78 12.90
CA LEU A 182 5.88 8.53 12.53
C LEU A 182 6.39 8.64 11.10
N ILE A 183 7.58 8.08 10.83
CA ILE A 183 8.08 7.86 9.48
C ILE A 183 7.91 6.37 9.23
N LYS A 184 6.92 6.00 8.42
CA LYS A 184 6.60 4.59 8.16
C LYS A 184 7.19 4.17 6.82
N CYS A 185 7.79 2.99 6.81
CA CYS A 185 8.18 2.25 5.61
C CYS A 185 7.33 0.98 5.57
N VAL A 186 6.43 0.87 4.60
CA VAL A 186 5.51 -0.26 4.46
C VAL A 186 5.96 -1.15 3.30
N PHE A 187 5.96 -2.45 3.54
CA PHE A 187 6.42 -3.48 2.61
C PHE A 187 5.25 -4.19 1.95
N TRP A 188 5.29 -4.32 0.62
CA TRP A 188 4.25 -5.01 -0.15
C TRP A 188 4.87 -6.02 -1.13
N GLY A 189 4.15 -7.11 -1.34
CA GLY A 189 4.44 -8.07 -2.41
C GLY A 189 3.74 -7.76 -3.73
N ASP A 190 2.81 -6.80 -3.74
CA ASP A 190 2.12 -6.29 -4.92
C ASP A 190 2.63 -4.89 -5.31
N ALA A 191 2.33 -4.42 -6.52
CA ALA A 191 2.77 -3.11 -6.96
C ALA A 191 2.08 -1.97 -6.21
N VAL A 192 2.86 -0.96 -5.78
CA VAL A 192 2.32 0.32 -5.32
C VAL A 192 2.13 1.28 -6.49
N THR A 193 0.99 1.94 -6.55
CA THR A 193 0.61 2.85 -7.64
C THR A 193 -0.14 4.06 -7.08
N THR A 194 -0.27 5.13 -7.85
CA THR A 194 -1.16 6.25 -7.46
C THR A 194 -2.59 5.77 -7.25
N ALA A 195 -3.07 4.83 -8.08
CA ALA A 195 -4.46 4.36 -8.05
C ALA A 195 -4.83 3.58 -6.78
N ASN A 196 -3.89 2.83 -6.20
CA ASN A 196 -4.09 2.11 -4.93
C ASN A 196 -3.53 2.85 -3.71
N THR A 197 -3.10 4.11 -3.87
CA THR A 197 -2.64 4.97 -2.78
C THR A 197 -3.77 5.88 -2.30
N VAL A 198 -4.68 5.27 -1.53
CA VAL A 198 -6.00 5.82 -1.18
C VAL A 198 -6.25 5.90 0.32
N ASN A 199 -5.40 5.32 1.16
CA ASN A 199 -5.55 5.41 2.61
C ASN A 199 -5.07 6.78 3.10
N SER A 200 -5.99 7.73 3.27
CA SER A 200 -5.70 9.09 3.74
C SER A 200 -5.63 9.22 5.28
N GLY A 201 -5.69 8.12 6.02
CA GLY A 201 -5.83 8.10 7.47
C GLY A 201 -7.28 7.96 7.92
N PHE A 202 -7.53 8.21 9.20
CA PHE A 202 -8.84 8.04 9.83
C PHE A 202 -9.01 8.98 11.02
N THR A 203 -10.25 9.12 11.50
CA THR A 203 -10.56 9.89 12.71
C THR A 203 -10.88 8.92 13.84
N ASP A 204 -10.21 9.10 14.98
CA ASP A 204 -10.52 8.43 16.25
C ASP A 204 -10.91 9.52 17.25
N GLN A 205 -12.19 9.53 17.63
CA GLN A 205 -12.80 10.63 18.39
C GLN A 205 -12.52 12.00 17.77
N SER A 206 -11.74 12.86 18.44
CA SER A 206 -11.38 14.20 17.96
C SER A 206 -9.95 14.25 17.39
N PHE A 207 -9.22 13.13 17.40
CA PHE A 207 -7.89 13.04 16.82
C PHE A 207 -7.97 12.53 15.38
N VAL A 208 -7.39 13.29 14.45
CA VAL A 208 -7.29 12.89 13.05
C VAL A 208 -5.89 12.35 12.76
N VAL A 209 -5.81 11.06 12.45
CA VAL A 209 -4.63 10.45 11.84
C VAL A 209 -4.60 10.86 10.37
N ALA A 210 -3.48 11.41 9.92
CA ALA A 210 -3.31 11.94 8.57
C ALA A 210 -1.97 11.46 7.99
N ILE A 211 -1.92 11.32 6.67
CA ILE A 211 -0.74 10.85 5.95
C ILE A 211 -0.26 11.94 4.98
N ALA A 212 1.04 12.22 4.96
CA ALA A 212 1.66 13.22 4.09
C ALA A 212 3.04 12.77 3.61
N GLY A 213 3.57 13.43 2.56
CA GLY A 213 4.89 13.14 2.03
C GLY A 213 5.09 11.70 1.56
N SER A 214 4.03 11.08 1.02
CA SER A 214 4.03 9.66 0.67
C SER A 214 4.68 9.39 -0.68
N ASN A 215 5.70 8.54 -0.70
CA ASN A 215 6.38 8.06 -1.89
C ASN A 215 6.19 6.55 -2.06
N GLY A 216 6.06 6.09 -3.31
CA GLY A 216 5.94 4.67 -3.65
C GLY A 216 7.01 4.25 -4.64
N TYR A 217 7.63 3.10 -4.39
CA TYR A 217 8.70 2.56 -5.22
C TYR A 217 8.49 1.07 -5.48
N ASN A 218 8.72 0.62 -6.71
CA ASN A 218 8.58 -0.78 -7.11
C ASN A 218 9.88 -1.31 -7.73
N LYS A 219 10.19 -2.59 -7.56
CA LYS A 219 11.28 -3.28 -8.28
C LYS A 219 10.75 -4.43 -9.15
N GLY A 220 11.55 -4.85 -10.12
CA GLY A 220 11.25 -6.02 -10.97
C GLY A 220 9.88 -5.94 -11.66
N GLN A 221 9.11 -7.02 -11.61
CA GLN A 221 7.81 -7.12 -12.28
C GLN A 221 6.78 -6.11 -11.75
N ALA A 222 6.79 -5.82 -10.44
CA ALA A 222 5.89 -4.83 -9.85
C ALA A 222 6.07 -3.43 -10.47
N ALA A 223 7.29 -3.08 -10.90
CA ALA A 223 7.54 -1.82 -11.60
C ALA A 223 6.87 -1.77 -12.99
N GLN A 224 6.74 -2.91 -13.66
CA GLN A 224 6.06 -3.00 -14.96
C GLN A 224 4.54 -2.96 -14.78
N ASP A 225 4.03 -3.64 -13.75
CA ASP A 225 2.60 -3.67 -13.45
C ASP A 225 2.09 -2.29 -13.05
N ALA A 226 2.89 -1.53 -12.28
CA ALA A 226 2.59 -0.14 -11.95
C ALA A 226 2.44 0.76 -13.19
N LYS A 227 3.29 0.59 -14.21
CA LYS A 227 3.22 1.37 -15.46
C LYS A 227 1.95 1.07 -16.28
N LYS A 228 1.53 -0.20 -16.32
CA LYS A 228 0.30 -0.63 -17.00
C LYS A 228 -0.94 -0.01 -16.34
N SER A 229 -0.98 0.01 -15.00
CA SER A 229 -2.05 0.64 -14.22
C SER A 229 -2.18 2.14 -14.53
N GLY A 230 -1.06 2.85 -14.71
CA GLY A 230 -1.05 4.27 -15.08
C GLY A 230 -1.49 4.56 -16.51
N SER A 231 -1.25 3.65 -17.46
CA SER A 231 -1.63 3.81 -18.87
C SER A 231 -3.07 3.37 -19.19
N ALA A 232 -3.76 2.70 -18.26
CA ALA A 232 -5.13 2.22 -18.44
C ALA A 232 -6.20 3.34 -18.37
N ARG A 233 -5.81 4.63 -18.46
CA ARG A 233 -6.73 5.68 -18.92
C ARG A 233 -6.93 5.49 -20.42
N VAL A 234 -7.88 4.62 -20.76
CA VAL A 234 -8.46 4.53 -22.10
C VAL A 234 -8.85 5.94 -22.54
N GLU A 235 -8.09 6.54 -23.45
CA GLU A 235 -8.58 7.66 -24.25
C GLU A 235 -9.79 7.12 -25.03
N ILE A 236 -10.98 7.40 -24.54
CA ILE A 236 -12.17 7.40 -25.38
C ILE A 236 -12.01 8.65 -26.26
N THR A 237 -11.20 8.54 -27.31
CA THR A 237 -11.09 9.57 -28.32
C THR A 237 -12.48 9.72 -28.93
N ALA A 238 -13.10 10.87 -28.70
CA ALA A 238 -14.34 11.28 -29.32
C ALA A 238 -14.15 11.36 -30.84
N LEU A 239 -14.36 10.24 -31.54
CA LEU A 239 -14.49 10.18 -32.99
C LEU A 239 -15.91 9.72 -33.30
N GLY A 240 -16.77 10.65 -33.73
CA GLY A 240 -17.98 10.31 -34.46
C GLY A 240 -19.31 10.90 -34.00
N LEU A 241 -19.39 12.16 -33.56
CA LEU A 241 -20.63 12.94 -33.69
C LEU A 241 -20.38 14.12 -34.62
N GLY A 242 -20.58 13.90 -35.91
CA GLY A 242 -20.44 14.96 -36.89
C GLY A 242 -20.62 14.48 -38.32
N MET A 243 -21.79 13.94 -38.65
CA MET A 243 -22.36 13.95 -40.01
C MET A 243 -23.78 13.36 -40.00
N VAL A 244 -24.80 14.13 -39.60
CA VAL A 244 -26.13 14.03 -40.21
C VAL A 244 -26.77 15.41 -40.10
N GLY A 245 -26.51 16.25 -41.10
CA GLY A 245 -26.99 17.62 -41.12
C GLY A 245 -27.01 18.18 -42.52
N LEU A 246 -27.73 17.54 -43.44
CA LEU A 246 -28.36 18.19 -44.60
C LEU A 246 -29.32 17.23 -45.29
N ILE A 247 -30.32 17.80 -45.96
CA ILE A 247 -31.43 17.17 -46.70
C ILE A 247 -32.72 17.02 -45.87
N MET A 248 -33.39 18.15 -45.65
CA MET A 248 -34.86 18.20 -45.72
C MET A 248 -35.21 18.84 -47.06
N ALA A 249 -35.76 18.02 -47.95
CA ALA A 249 -36.34 18.44 -49.22
C ALA A 249 -37.79 18.92 -49.01
N VAL A 250 -38.15 19.88 -49.84
CA VAL A 250 -39.49 20.42 -50.14
C VAL A 250 -40.46 19.30 -50.58
N ILE A 251 -41.78 19.59 -50.47
CA ILE A 251 -43.00 18.85 -50.88
C ILE A 251 -43.61 18.07 -49.69
N LEU A 252 -44.77 18.39 -49.11
CA LEU A 252 -45.99 19.13 -49.52
C LEU A 252 -46.35 20.25 -48.54
#